data_AF-A0A7K1VXL0-F1
#
_entry.id   AF-A0A7K1VXL0-F1
#
_cell.length_a   1.000
_cell.length_b   1.000
_cell.length_c   1.000
_cell.angle_alpha   90.00
_cell.angle_beta   90.00
_cell.angle_gamma   90.00
#
_symmetry.space_group_name_H-M   'P 1'
#
loop_
_entity.id
_entity.type
_entity.pdbx_description
1 polymer ?
#
loop_
_entity_poly.entity_id
_entity_poly.type
_entity_poly.pdbx_seq_one_letter_code
_entity_poly.pdbx_strand_id
1 'polypeptide(L)'
;MSPLSRPSRSRRIGLCVATGALVAVTAAAPALAADPHPVDHRDQPATSAPASDELSASALQREHEARQEAQAQNQAQPQAPKRTYKGRVIASPNLLLRDRPTRSSRVVGSVKYGTVVDIFCKTTGDNVDGNNRWYLLTDGTWAWGSARYIENIGAAPRFC
;
A
#
# COMPACT_ATOMS: atom_id res chain seq x y z
N MET A 1 -28.90 -38.42 13.95
CA MET A 1 -28.79 -37.70 12.67
C MET A 1 -27.46 -36.97 12.68
N SER A 2 -26.49 -37.40 11.86
CA SER A 2 -25.10 -36.92 11.93
C SER A 2 -24.87 -35.75 10.98
N PRO A 3 -24.16 -34.68 11.38
CA PRO A 3 -23.82 -33.58 10.48
C PRO A 3 -22.68 -33.98 9.54
N LEU A 4 -22.93 -33.94 8.22
CA LEU A 4 -21.89 -34.14 7.22
C LEU A 4 -21.00 -32.90 7.13
N SER A 5 -19.82 -32.99 7.76
CA SER A 5 -18.76 -31.98 7.63
C SER A 5 -18.25 -31.91 6.19
N ARG A 6 -18.17 -30.71 5.61
CA ARG A 6 -17.82 -30.48 4.20
C ARG A 6 -16.45 -29.80 4.11
N PRO A 7 -15.39 -30.48 3.64
CA PRO A 7 -14.04 -29.92 3.68
C PRO A 7 -13.85 -28.77 2.69
N SER A 8 -13.25 -27.68 3.18
CA SER A 8 -12.85 -26.51 2.42
C SER A 8 -11.65 -26.81 1.51
N ARG A 9 -11.76 -26.48 0.22
CA ARG A 9 -10.64 -26.62 -0.73
C ARG A 9 -9.78 -25.36 -0.75
N SER A 10 -8.62 -25.42 -0.11
CA SER A 10 -7.57 -24.39 -0.15
C SER A 10 -7.10 -24.15 -1.59
N ARG A 11 -7.32 -22.95 -2.13
CA ARG A 11 -6.84 -22.58 -3.47
C ARG A 11 -5.39 -22.09 -3.35
N ARG A 12 -4.49 -22.72 -4.11
CA ARG A 12 -3.03 -22.51 -4.01
C ARG A 12 -2.65 -21.09 -4.44
N ILE A 13 -1.71 -20.49 -3.71
CA ILE A 13 -1.11 -19.19 -4.02
C ILE A 13 -0.14 -19.37 -5.20
N GLY A 14 -0.30 -18.56 -6.25
CA GLY A 14 0.65 -18.51 -7.37
C GLY A 14 1.81 -17.58 -7.05
N LEU A 15 3.04 -18.10 -7.12
CA LEU A 15 4.27 -17.33 -6.94
C LEU A 15 4.73 -16.79 -8.30
N CYS A 16 4.74 -15.47 -8.47
CA CYS A 16 5.33 -14.82 -9.66
C CYS A 16 6.72 -14.30 -9.32
N VAL A 17 7.75 -14.83 -9.98
CA VAL A 17 9.13 -14.31 -9.94
C VAL A 17 9.29 -13.34 -11.11
N ALA A 18 9.69 -12.11 -10.84
CA ALA A 18 10.04 -11.12 -11.86
C ALA A 18 11.56 -10.90 -11.84
N THR A 19 12.23 -11.29 -12.93
CA THR A 19 13.66 -11.07 -13.16
C THR A 19 13.91 -9.65 -13.66
N GLY A 20 15.05 -9.06 -13.27
CA GLY A 20 15.35 -7.64 -13.49
C GLY A 20 16.06 -7.32 -14.80
N ALA A 21 16.54 -6.07 -14.90
CA ALA A 21 17.46 -5.61 -15.93
C ALA A 21 18.45 -4.60 -15.34
N LEU A 22 19.75 -4.81 -15.59
CA LEU A 22 20.83 -3.86 -15.32
C LEU A 22 21.18 -3.15 -16.64
N VAL A 23 21.32 -1.83 -16.61
CA VAL A 23 21.76 -1.04 -17.78
C VAL A 23 23.10 -0.39 -17.43
N ALA A 24 24.15 -0.80 -18.13
CA ALA A 24 25.44 -0.12 -18.12
C ALA A 24 25.52 0.83 -19.32
N VAL A 25 26.06 2.03 -19.11
CA VAL A 25 26.32 3.01 -20.17
C VAL A 25 27.83 3.22 -20.25
N THR A 26 28.41 2.99 -21.42
CA THR A 26 29.84 3.14 -21.70
C THR A 26 30.14 4.47 -22.41
N ALA A 27 31.37 4.94 -22.22
CA ALA A 27 31.82 6.29 -22.57
C ALA A 27 32.23 6.50 -24.03
N ALA A 28 32.48 7.78 -24.39
CA ALA A 28 33.31 8.16 -25.54
C ALA A 28 34.10 9.46 -25.23
N ALA A 29 35.36 9.52 -25.67
CA ALA A 29 36.26 10.68 -25.63
C ALA A 29 36.94 10.84 -27.02
N PRO A 30 37.36 12.05 -27.43
CA PRO A 30 38.80 12.42 -27.43
C PRO A 30 39.00 13.95 -27.10
N ALA A 31 40.13 14.66 -27.30
CA ALA A 31 41.43 14.35 -27.92
C ALA A 31 42.63 15.13 -27.34
N LEU A 32 43.82 14.52 -27.50
CA LEU A 32 45.21 15.02 -27.63
C LEU A 32 45.54 16.53 -27.66
N ALA A 33 46.60 16.89 -26.91
CA ALA A 33 47.69 17.79 -27.35
C ALA A 33 49.01 17.46 -26.61
N ALA A 34 50.13 17.35 -27.35
CA ALA A 34 51.51 17.38 -26.81
C ALA A 34 51.97 18.87 -26.68
N ASP A 35 53.11 19.31 -26.14
CA ASP A 35 54.47 18.81 -25.78
C ASP A 35 55.05 19.90 -24.81
N PRO A 36 56.34 19.96 -24.37
CA PRO A 36 57.36 18.93 -24.10
C PRO A 36 57.92 19.02 -22.64
N HIS A 37 58.91 18.17 -22.29
CA HIS A 37 59.63 18.21 -21.00
C HIS A 37 60.80 19.21 -20.96
N PRO A 38 61.18 19.66 -19.74
CA PRO A 38 62.59 19.69 -19.35
C PRO A 38 62.86 18.95 -18.02
N VAL A 39 64.14 18.65 -17.77
CA VAL A 39 64.62 17.60 -16.85
C VAL A 39 65.03 18.14 -15.48
N ASP A 40 64.86 17.27 -14.47
CA ASP A 40 65.60 17.18 -13.19
C ASP A 40 65.61 18.39 -12.23
N HIS A 41 65.30 18.13 -10.95
CA HIS A 41 66.21 18.47 -9.83
C HIS A 41 65.70 17.98 -8.46
N ARG A 42 66.58 17.23 -7.78
CA ARG A 42 66.78 17.13 -6.31
C ARG A 42 65.66 16.63 -5.38
N ASP A 43 66.02 15.57 -4.67
CA ASP A 43 65.96 15.41 -3.20
C ASP A 43 64.74 15.97 -2.45
N GLN A 44 63.89 15.06 -1.92
CA GLN A 44 63.90 14.76 -0.47
C GLN A 44 62.98 13.57 -0.09
N PRO A 45 63.26 12.88 1.03
CA PRO A 45 62.45 11.76 1.51
C PRO A 45 61.32 12.23 2.43
N ALA A 46 60.08 11.80 2.16
CA ALA A 46 58.95 12.01 3.06
C ALA A 46 57.95 10.84 3.02
N THR A 47 58.00 10.05 4.09
CA THR A 47 56.89 9.51 4.88
C THR A 47 55.44 9.55 4.34
N SER A 48 54.78 8.39 4.43
CA SER A 48 53.34 8.19 4.72
C SER A 48 52.28 8.96 3.91
N ALA A 49 51.56 8.25 3.03
CA ALA A 49 50.27 8.70 2.51
C ALA A 49 49.23 7.55 2.43
N PRO A 50 48.42 7.33 3.48
CA PRO A 50 47.15 6.60 3.41
C PRO A 50 45.95 7.56 3.32
N ALA A 51 46.11 8.73 2.69
CA ALA A 51 45.13 9.82 2.73
C ALA A 51 43.98 9.69 1.70
N SER A 52 44.17 8.88 0.64
CA SER A 52 43.20 8.69 -0.45
C SER A 52 41.98 7.87 -0.03
N ASP A 53 42.20 6.84 0.78
CA ASP A 53 41.18 5.89 1.20
C ASP A 53 40.30 6.46 2.33
N GLU A 54 40.88 7.20 3.29
CA GLU A 54 40.12 7.83 4.38
C GLU A 54 39.12 8.88 3.89
N LEU A 55 39.47 9.66 2.85
CA LEU A 55 38.55 10.64 2.28
C LEU A 55 37.34 9.95 1.61
N SER A 56 37.57 8.79 1.00
CA SER A 56 36.55 7.95 0.37
C SER A 56 35.65 7.27 1.41
N ALA A 57 36.22 6.71 2.48
CA ALA A 57 35.47 6.19 3.62
C ALA A 57 34.58 7.28 4.26
N SER A 58 35.13 8.48 4.44
CA SER A 58 34.41 9.65 4.98
C SER A 58 33.26 10.12 4.09
N ALA A 59 33.36 9.95 2.77
CA ALA A 59 32.28 10.27 1.84
C ALA A 59 31.16 9.23 1.92
N LEU A 60 31.49 7.94 1.86
CA LEU A 60 30.54 6.83 1.93
C LEU A 60 29.76 6.79 3.26
N GLN A 61 30.39 7.21 4.36
CA GLN A 61 29.72 7.34 5.66
C GLN A 61 28.65 8.44 5.65
N ARG A 62 28.97 9.63 5.11
CA ARG A 62 28.00 10.73 4.97
C ARG A 62 26.84 10.38 4.04
N GLU A 63 27.08 9.60 2.98
CA GLU A 63 26.00 9.07 2.15
C GLU A 63 25.12 8.06 2.89
N HIS A 64 25.68 7.25 3.79
CA HIS A 64 24.91 6.33 4.63
C HIS A 64 24.05 7.06 5.66
N GLU A 65 24.59 8.06 6.36
CA GLU A 65 23.80 8.88 7.31
C GLU A 65 22.67 9.60 6.60
N ALA A 66 22.92 10.29 5.47
CA ALA A 66 21.87 10.96 4.70
C ALA A 66 20.77 9.98 4.22
N ARG A 67 21.13 8.75 3.85
CA ARG A 67 20.16 7.69 3.50
C ARG A 67 19.39 7.19 4.72
N GLN A 68 20.02 7.07 5.89
CA GLN A 68 19.36 6.67 7.14
C GLN A 68 18.38 7.75 7.62
N GLU A 69 18.75 9.03 7.56
CA GLU A 69 17.87 10.15 7.89
C GLU A 69 16.65 10.20 6.95
N ALA A 70 16.86 10.08 5.64
CA ALA A 70 15.77 10.03 4.66
C ALA A 70 14.83 8.82 4.88
N GLN A 71 15.37 7.67 5.31
CA GLN A 71 14.58 6.49 5.65
C GLN A 71 13.81 6.69 6.97
N ALA A 72 14.42 7.29 7.99
CA ALA A 72 13.77 7.59 9.26
C ALA A 72 12.61 8.58 9.09
N GLN A 73 12.78 9.61 8.25
CA GLN A 73 11.72 10.57 7.91
C GLN A 73 10.53 9.88 7.21
N ASN A 74 10.79 8.94 6.31
CA ASN A 74 9.75 8.20 5.59
C ASN A 74 9.01 7.17 6.49
N GLN A 75 9.70 6.65 7.51
CA GLN A 75 9.10 5.77 8.53
C GLN A 75 8.30 6.54 9.60
N ALA A 76 8.62 7.82 9.83
CA ALA A 76 7.92 8.67 10.80
C ALA A 76 6.55 9.18 10.32
N GLN A 77 6.20 9.00 9.04
CA GLN A 77 4.87 9.34 8.52
C GLN A 77 3.81 8.46 9.19
N PRO A 78 2.88 9.00 10.02
CA PRO A 78 1.88 8.17 10.67
C PRO A 78 1.01 7.51 9.62
N GLN A 79 1.04 6.18 9.54
CA GLN A 79 0.15 5.43 8.65
C GLN A 79 -1.28 5.81 9.00
N ALA A 80 -1.92 6.61 8.14
CA ALA A 80 -3.27 7.10 8.39
C ALA A 80 -4.16 5.87 8.64
N PRO A 81 -4.81 5.77 9.83
CA PRO A 81 -5.54 4.56 10.18
C PRO A 81 -6.59 4.32 9.11
N LYS A 82 -6.66 3.09 8.58
CA LYS A 82 -7.63 2.71 7.54
C LYS A 82 -9.01 3.11 8.05
N ARG A 83 -9.56 4.21 7.52
CA ARG A 83 -10.77 4.84 8.07
C ARG A 83 -11.95 3.92 7.82
N THR A 84 -12.27 3.09 8.82
CA THR A 84 -13.54 2.38 8.90
C THR A 84 -14.59 3.37 9.40
N TYR A 85 -15.71 3.40 8.69
CA TYR A 85 -16.87 4.20 9.06
C TYR A 85 -17.82 3.30 9.85
N LYS A 86 -18.71 3.89 10.66
CA LYS A 86 -19.70 3.14 11.42
C LYS A 86 -21.10 3.52 10.94
N GLY A 87 -22.05 2.58 11.03
CA GLY A 87 -23.46 2.88 10.80
C GLY A 87 -24.39 1.99 11.60
N ARG A 88 -25.62 2.41 11.82
CA ARG A 88 -26.67 1.65 12.51
C ARG A 88 -27.69 1.12 11.50
N VAL A 89 -27.96 -0.18 11.55
CA VAL A 89 -29.00 -0.79 10.73
C VAL A 89 -30.39 -0.36 11.24
N ILE A 90 -31.19 0.25 10.37
CA ILE A 90 -32.55 0.69 10.67
C ILE A 90 -33.63 -0.12 9.91
N ALA A 91 -33.25 -1.13 9.12
CA ALA A 91 -34.19 -2.08 8.53
C ALA A 91 -34.78 -3.01 9.60
N SER A 92 -36.11 -3.14 9.62
CA SER A 92 -36.83 -4.08 10.49
C SER A 92 -37.46 -5.21 9.66
N PRO A 93 -37.37 -6.50 10.08
CA PRO A 93 -36.62 -6.99 11.25
C PRO A 93 -35.10 -7.11 11.01
N ASN A 94 -34.65 -7.11 9.74
CA ASN A 94 -33.24 -7.20 9.37
C ASN A 94 -32.96 -6.58 7.99
N LEU A 95 -31.70 -6.19 7.77
CA LEU A 95 -31.15 -5.79 6.48
C LEU A 95 -30.55 -7.01 5.78
N LEU A 96 -30.99 -7.30 4.55
CA LEU A 96 -30.39 -8.32 3.70
C LEU A 96 -29.07 -7.83 3.09
N LEU A 97 -28.00 -8.61 3.26
CA LEU A 97 -26.69 -8.35 2.67
C LEU A 97 -26.51 -9.10 1.35
N ARG A 98 -25.86 -8.50 0.37
CA ARG A 98 -25.75 -9.02 -1.00
C ARG A 98 -24.32 -9.10 -1.53
N ASP A 99 -24.10 -9.96 -2.53
CA ASP A 99 -22.78 -10.09 -3.19
C ASP A 99 -22.44 -8.94 -4.14
N ARG A 100 -23.43 -8.11 -4.53
CA ARG A 100 -23.31 -6.92 -5.40
C ARG A 100 -24.23 -5.80 -4.91
N PRO A 101 -23.98 -4.53 -5.26
CA PRO A 101 -24.83 -3.39 -4.90
C PRO A 101 -26.11 -3.31 -5.76
N THR A 102 -26.84 -4.40 -5.85
CA THR A 102 -28.00 -4.58 -6.74
C THR A 102 -29.10 -5.38 -6.05
N ARG A 103 -30.37 -5.03 -6.24
CA ARG A 103 -31.54 -5.69 -5.65
C ARG A 103 -31.78 -7.11 -6.15
N SER A 104 -31.28 -7.43 -7.35
CA SER A 104 -31.44 -8.74 -8.00
C SER A 104 -30.37 -9.76 -7.61
N SER A 105 -29.23 -9.34 -7.02
CA SER A 105 -28.14 -10.26 -6.75
C SER A 105 -28.32 -11.07 -5.46
N ARG A 106 -27.49 -12.10 -5.30
CA ARG A 106 -27.62 -13.12 -4.27
C ARG A 106 -27.52 -12.51 -2.86
N VAL A 107 -28.50 -12.82 -2.02
CA VAL A 107 -28.40 -12.57 -0.58
C VAL A 107 -27.35 -13.52 0.01
N VAL A 108 -26.35 -12.96 0.69
CA VAL A 108 -25.23 -13.69 1.32
C VAL A 108 -25.25 -13.66 2.85
N GLY A 109 -26.19 -12.91 3.43
CA GLY A 109 -26.39 -12.82 4.88
C GLY A 109 -27.47 -11.81 5.25
N SER A 110 -27.62 -11.56 6.54
CA SER A 110 -28.49 -10.51 7.06
C SER A 110 -27.97 -9.94 8.38
N VAL A 111 -28.29 -8.68 8.65
CA VAL A 111 -27.93 -7.97 9.89
C VAL A 111 -29.22 -7.50 10.58
N LYS A 112 -29.34 -7.72 11.89
CA LYS A 112 -30.54 -7.36 12.64
C LYS A 112 -30.73 -5.84 12.76
N TYR A 113 -31.97 -5.42 12.97
CA TYR A 113 -32.30 -4.05 13.37
C TYR A 113 -31.46 -3.61 14.59
N GLY A 114 -31.03 -2.35 14.59
CA GLY A 114 -30.30 -1.71 15.69
C GLY A 114 -28.80 -2.04 15.78
N THR A 115 -28.33 -3.10 15.11
CA THR A 115 -26.91 -3.49 15.05
C THR A 115 -26.06 -2.37 14.45
N VAL A 116 -24.89 -2.11 15.07
CA VAL A 116 -23.87 -1.23 14.51
C VAL A 116 -22.95 -2.04 13.62
N VAL A 117 -22.65 -1.53 12.43
CA VAL A 117 -21.83 -2.17 11.39
C VAL A 117 -20.65 -1.28 10.99
N ASP A 118 -19.55 -1.92 10.61
CA ASP A 118 -18.37 -1.31 10.03
C ASP A 118 -18.51 -1.26 8.51
N ILE A 119 -18.35 -0.05 7.97
CA ILE A 119 -18.45 0.27 6.56
C ILE A 119 -17.06 0.63 6.03
N PHE A 120 -16.64 -0.02 4.95
CA PHE A 120 -15.36 0.28 4.29
C PHE A 120 -15.45 1.44 3.31
N CYS A 121 -16.48 1.45 2.46
CA CYS A 121 -16.73 2.49 1.46
C CYS A 121 -18.17 2.42 0.92
N LYS A 122 -18.58 3.45 0.17
CA LYS A 122 -19.88 3.51 -0.54
C LYS A 122 -19.71 3.43 -2.05
N THR A 123 -20.72 2.91 -2.74
CA THR A 123 -20.81 2.98 -4.21
C THR A 123 -22.22 3.37 -4.66
N THR A 124 -22.38 3.58 -5.97
CA THR A 124 -23.68 3.70 -6.64
C THR A 124 -24.12 2.32 -7.12
N GLY A 125 -25.39 1.99 -6.95
CA GLY A 125 -25.99 0.73 -7.36
C GLY A 125 -27.49 0.88 -7.63
N ASP A 126 -28.25 -0.21 -7.49
CA ASP A 126 -29.70 -0.18 -7.72
C ASP A 126 -30.42 0.76 -6.75
N ASN A 127 -31.51 1.39 -7.20
CA ASN A 127 -32.35 2.22 -6.34
C ASN A 127 -33.21 1.37 -5.38
N VAL A 128 -33.09 1.68 -4.09
CA VAL A 128 -33.87 1.12 -2.98
C VAL A 128 -34.58 2.30 -2.30
N ASP A 129 -35.91 2.35 -2.41
CA ASP A 129 -36.79 3.38 -1.85
C ASP A 129 -36.26 4.81 -2.00
N GLY A 130 -35.86 5.18 -3.21
CA GLY A 130 -35.34 6.51 -3.57
C GLY A 130 -33.82 6.66 -3.43
N ASN A 131 -33.12 5.75 -2.74
CA ASN A 131 -31.67 5.83 -2.50
C ASN A 131 -30.90 4.80 -3.33
N ASN A 132 -29.91 5.25 -4.13
CA ASN A 132 -29.06 4.40 -4.97
C ASN A 132 -27.66 4.15 -4.37
N ARG A 133 -27.41 4.56 -3.12
CA ARG A 133 -26.14 4.30 -2.43
C ARG A 133 -26.15 2.94 -1.74
N TRP A 134 -25.02 2.26 -1.84
CA TRP A 134 -24.75 0.97 -1.20
C TRP A 134 -23.45 1.05 -0.42
N TYR A 135 -23.39 0.36 0.71
CA TYR A 135 -22.22 0.31 1.60
C TYR A 135 -21.62 -1.09 1.60
N LEU A 136 -20.29 -1.16 1.48
CA LEU A 136 -19.53 -2.40 1.61
C LEU A 136 -19.19 -2.60 3.09
N LEU A 137 -19.77 -3.63 3.70
CA LEU A 137 -19.64 -3.92 5.14
C LEU A 137 -18.50 -4.91 5.41
N THR A 138 -17.90 -4.83 6.60
CA THR A 138 -16.73 -5.63 6.98
C THR A 138 -16.89 -6.51 8.22
N ASP A 139 -18.06 -6.55 8.86
CA ASP A 139 -18.33 -7.30 10.10
C ASP A 139 -18.51 -8.83 9.90
N GLY A 140 -17.59 -9.45 9.17
CA GLY A 140 -17.63 -10.88 8.82
C GLY A 140 -17.43 -11.09 7.33
N THR A 141 -18.50 -11.43 6.61
CA THR A 141 -18.43 -11.60 5.15
C THR A 141 -18.56 -10.24 4.46
N TRP A 142 -17.57 -9.90 3.62
CA TRP A 142 -17.59 -8.71 2.77
C TRP A 142 -18.83 -8.73 1.87
N ALA A 143 -19.77 -7.82 2.13
CA ALA A 143 -21.08 -7.81 1.48
C ALA A 143 -21.69 -6.41 1.43
N TRP A 144 -22.62 -6.22 0.50
CA TRP A 144 -23.28 -4.95 0.23
C TRP A 144 -24.60 -4.83 0.98
N GLY A 145 -24.72 -3.79 1.80
CA GLY A 145 -25.99 -3.33 2.38
C GLY A 145 -26.47 -2.06 1.67
N SER A 146 -27.78 -1.90 1.50
CA SER A 146 -28.33 -0.64 0.97
C SER A 146 -28.17 0.46 2.02
N ALA A 147 -27.61 1.60 1.63
CA ALA A 147 -27.51 2.79 2.50
C ALA A 147 -28.88 3.39 2.83
N ARG A 148 -29.97 2.97 2.15
CA ARG A 148 -31.34 3.33 2.52
C ARG A 148 -31.70 2.96 3.95
N TYR A 149 -31.09 1.89 4.48
CA TYR A 149 -31.40 1.33 5.79
C TYR A 149 -30.18 1.25 6.73
N ILE A 150 -29.15 2.07 6.48
CA ILE A 150 -28.02 2.23 7.39
C ILE A 150 -27.84 3.72 7.67
N GLU A 151 -28.11 4.12 8.91
CA GLU A 151 -27.85 5.47 9.41
C GLU A 151 -26.35 5.61 9.71
N ASN A 152 -25.69 6.67 9.23
CA ASN A 152 -24.26 6.87 9.45
C ASN A 152 -23.98 7.35 10.88
N ILE A 153 -23.03 6.72 11.57
CA ILE A 153 -22.53 7.20 12.86
C ILE A 153 -21.24 7.98 12.58
N GLY A 154 -21.35 9.30 12.57
CA GLY A 154 -20.26 10.22 12.25
C GLY A 154 -20.13 10.49 10.75
N ALA A 155 -18.89 10.60 10.26
CA ALA A 155 -18.61 10.97 8.87
C ALA A 155 -19.18 9.96 7.86
N ALA A 156 -19.67 10.44 6.72
CA ALA A 156 -20.14 9.57 5.65
C ALA A 156 -18.98 8.80 4.99
N PRO A 157 -19.18 7.52 4.60
CA PRO A 157 -18.14 6.74 3.94
C PRO A 157 -17.57 7.42 2.68
N ARG A 158 -16.27 7.28 2.44
CA ARG A 158 -15.66 7.60 1.14
C ARG A 158 -16.24 6.71 0.04
N PHE A 159 -16.10 7.12 -1.21
CA PHE A 159 -16.37 6.22 -2.34
C PHE A 159 -15.38 5.04 -2.37
N CYS A 160 -15.90 3.91 -2.85
CA CYS A 160 -15.12 2.85 -3.47
C CYS A 160 -14.71 3.32 -4.87
#